data_AF-A0A495J5N4-F1
#
_entry.id   AF-A0A495J5N4-F1
#
_cell.length_a   1.000
_cell.length_b   1.000
_cell.length_c   1.000
_cell.angle_alpha   90.00
_cell.angle_beta   90.00
_cell.angle_gamma   90.00
#
_symmetry.space_group_name_H-M   'P 1'
#
loop_
_entity.id
_entity.type
_entity.pdbx_description
1 polymer ?
#
loop_
_entity_poly.entity_id
_entity_poly.type
_entity_poly.pdbx_seq_one_letter_code
_entity_poly.pdbx_strand_id
1 'polypeptide(L)'
;MTYYFDTNAVYNIRKVPADVIKSSFTSILTLIELISGIKDEKSYTKRKAIIGMIFKLKLTIDWAMPEEIVFNSFDFFDEDEFGDDRTEKLINLINCLIRSSSYNNYIGSEIYCNQYGHRYFKEIDDSMSMLFILRSELAIHAMKHSLTTDISGNTIMVGDQSYLIDTAKALSDFFELHPEMNRAITINGLANMLIDTLRLENVAIEDVFESYNGLTDMYVDAMSKYCIYKITHHETPAKNDFSDLTHILYMKNSTIRKMVSDDSLFKTYLKEHVVSVAHLKLKN
;
A
#
# COMPACT_ATOMS: atom_id res chain seq x y z
N MET A 1 -15.21 4.58 16.23
CA MET A 1 -14.51 3.58 15.40
C MET A 1 -14.71 3.99 13.95
N THR A 2 -13.66 3.93 13.14
CA THR A 2 -13.71 4.31 11.73
C THR A 2 -13.31 3.12 10.87
N TYR A 3 -14.04 2.83 9.79
CA TYR A 3 -13.78 1.66 8.96
C TYR A 3 -13.16 2.03 7.61
N TYR A 4 -12.02 1.44 7.29
CA TYR A 4 -11.37 1.56 5.99
C TYR A 4 -11.80 0.40 5.09
N PHE A 5 -12.38 0.69 3.93
CA PHE A 5 -12.80 -0.31 2.95
C PHE A 5 -11.75 -0.45 1.85
N ASP A 6 -11.09 -1.61 1.80
CA ASP A 6 -10.24 -2.00 0.67
C ASP A 6 -11.07 -2.31 -0.59
N THR A 7 -10.39 -2.66 -1.67
CA THR A 7 -11.03 -2.93 -2.96
C THR A 7 -12.00 -4.12 -2.93
N ASN A 8 -11.72 -5.17 -2.16
CA ASN A 8 -12.63 -6.31 -2.02
C ASN A 8 -13.87 -5.96 -1.18
N ALA A 9 -13.71 -5.15 -0.15
CA ALA A 9 -14.78 -4.72 0.73
C ALA A 9 -15.74 -3.75 0.03
N VAL A 10 -15.26 -2.83 -0.80
CA VAL A 10 -16.15 -1.89 -1.54
C VAL A 10 -17.10 -2.61 -2.50
N TYR A 11 -16.73 -3.79 -3.04
CA TYR A 11 -17.68 -4.61 -3.83
C TYR A 11 -18.91 -5.06 -3.02
N ASN A 12 -18.82 -5.06 -1.69
CA ASN A 12 -19.88 -5.47 -0.79
C ASN A 12 -20.54 -4.31 -0.04
N ILE A 13 -20.17 -3.06 -0.33
CA ILE A 13 -20.61 -1.87 0.41
C ILE A 13 -22.14 -1.73 0.52
N ARG A 14 -22.91 -2.19 -0.49
CA ARG A 14 -24.39 -2.18 -0.46
C ARG A 14 -25.02 -3.04 0.65
N LYS A 15 -24.25 -3.97 1.22
CA LYS A 15 -24.72 -4.89 2.27
C LYS A 15 -24.40 -4.38 3.68
N VAL A 16 -23.72 -3.24 3.77
CA VAL A 16 -23.27 -2.65 5.03
C VAL A 16 -24.31 -1.63 5.50
N PRO A 17 -24.65 -1.61 6.81
CA PRO A 17 -25.57 -0.64 7.40
C PRO A 17 -25.14 0.82 7.14
N ALA A 18 -26.11 1.70 6.93
CA ALA A 18 -25.85 3.10 6.58
C ALA A 18 -25.11 3.88 7.68
N ASP A 19 -25.33 3.55 8.94
CA ASP A 19 -24.61 4.10 10.09
C ASP A 19 -23.13 3.71 10.10
N VAL A 20 -22.81 2.46 9.75
CA VAL A 20 -21.42 2.02 9.55
C VAL A 20 -20.79 2.81 8.41
N ILE A 21 -21.45 2.93 7.26
CA ILE A 21 -20.95 3.69 6.10
C ILE A 21 -20.66 5.16 6.44
N LYS A 22 -21.48 5.82 7.28
CA LYS A 22 -21.22 7.20 7.74
C LYS A 22 -19.90 7.34 8.52
N SER A 23 -19.47 6.28 9.18
CA SER A 23 -18.19 6.19 9.90
C SER A 23 -17.10 5.47 9.10
N SER A 24 -17.28 5.35 7.78
CA SER A 24 -16.37 4.61 6.91
C SER A 24 -15.73 5.50 5.86
N PHE A 25 -14.60 5.04 5.34
CA PHE A 25 -13.92 5.65 4.21
C PHE A 25 -13.28 4.58 3.33
N THR A 26 -12.91 4.96 2.11
CA THR A 26 -12.01 4.21 1.22
C THR A 26 -10.90 5.14 0.76
N SER A 27 -10.04 4.72 -0.16
CA SER A 27 -8.92 5.54 -0.63
C SER A 27 -8.86 5.71 -2.13
N ILE A 28 -8.02 6.67 -2.56
CA ILE A 28 -7.62 6.82 -3.95
C ILE A 28 -7.02 5.53 -4.51
N LEU A 29 -6.25 4.76 -3.73
CA LEU A 29 -5.72 3.46 -4.16
C LEU A 29 -6.84 2.49 -4.57
N THR A 30 -7.91 2.38 -3.78
CA THR A 30 -9.09 1.57 -4.16
C THR A 30 -9.74 2.08 -5.45
N LEU A 31 -9.77 3.39 -5.67
CA LEU A 31 -10.30 3.95 -6.91
C LEU A 31 -9.39 3.66 -8.11
N ILE A 32 -8.07 3.72 -7.95
CA ILE A 32 -7.07 3.33 -8.96
C ILE A 32 -7.28 1.87 -9.34
N GLU A 33 -7.35 0.96 -8.37
CA GLU A 33 -7.60 -0.48 -8.61
C GLU A 33 -8.97 -0.73 -9.25
N LEU A 34 -9.97 0.07 -8.90
CA LEU A 34 -11.29 0.03 -9.52
C LEU A 34 -11.25 0.45 -10.99
N ILE A 35 -10.51 1.50 -11.34
CA ILE A 35 -10.36 1.98 -12.72
C ILE A 35 -9.43 1.07 -13.54
N SER A 36 -8.28 0.68 -12.99
CA SER A 36 -7.24 -0.11 -13.65
C SER A 36 -7.74 -1.47 -14.14
N GLY A 37 -8.70 -2.06 -13.43
CA GLY A 37 -9.25 -3.36 -13.78
C GLY A 37 -10.42 -3.33 -14.77
N ILE A 38 -10.73 -2.19 -15.38
CA ILE A 38 -11.62 -2.11 -16.55
C ILE A 38 -10.87 -2.64 -17.77
N LYS A 39 -11.38 -3.71 -18.39
CA LYS A 39 -10.76 -4.40 -19.54
C LYS A 39 -11.71 -4.53 -20.73
N ASP A 40 -13.02 -4.54 -20.45
CA ASP A 40 -14.10 -4.85 -21.38
C ASP A 40 -15.44 -4.27 -20.85
N GLU A 41 -16.51 -4.39 -21.63
CA GLU A 41 -17.86 -3.92 -21.27
C GLU A 41 -18.36 -4.51 -19.94
N LYS A 42 -18.04 -5.78 -19.66
CA LYS A 42 -18.48 -6.48 -18.45
C LYS A 42 -17.83 -5.90 -17.19
N SER A 43 -16.51 -5.77 -17.20
CA SER A 43 -15.73 -5.17 -16.11
C SER A 43 -16.03 -3.68 -15.96
N TYR A 44 -16.22 -2.95 -17.07
CA TYR A 44 -16.72 -1.58 -17.09
C TYR A 44 -18.05 -1.45 -16.32
N THR A 45 -19.07 -2.23 -16.70
CA THR A 45 -20.39 -2.17 -16.07
C THR A 45 -20.30 -2.45 -14.57
N LYS A 46 -19.55 -3.48 -14.18
CA LYS A 46 -19.34 -3.86 -12.78
C LYS A 46 -18.69 -2.73 -11.99
N ARG A 47 -17.56 -2.20 -12.47
CA ARG A 47 -16.75 -1.20 -11.76
C ARG A 47 -17.42 0.16 -11.72
N LYS A 48 -18.08 0.56 -12.82
CA LYS A 48 -18.95 1.74 -12.86
C LYS A 48 -20.04 1.68 -11.79
N ALA A 49 -20.70 0.53 -11.62
CA ALA A 49 -21.74 0.38 -10.60
C ALA A 49 -21.19 0.55 -9.18
N ILE A 50 -20.02 -0.04 -8.88
CA ILE A 50 -19.38 0.08 -7.55
C ILE A 50 -18.91 1.51 -7.29
N ILE A 51 -18.22 2.14 -8.25
CA ILE A 51 -17.80 3.55 -8.13
C ILE A 51 -19.04 4.43 -7.94
N GLY A 52 -20.08 4.26 -8.77
CA GLY A 52 -21.34 4.99 -8.61
C GLY A 52 -21.98 4.81 -7.23
N MET A 53 -21.85 3.63 -6.61
CA MET A 53 -22.29 3.39 -5.23
C MET A 53 -21.45 4.13 -4.19
N ILE A 54 -20.12 4.17 -4.32
CA ILE A 54 -19.22 4.93 -3.42
C ILE A 54 -19.69 6.40 -3.34
N PHE A 55 -19.90 7.02 -4.50
CA PHE A 55 -20.37 8.41 -4.58
C PHE A 55 -21.82 8.58 -4.12
N LYS A 56 -22.73 7.67 -4.51
CA LYS A 56 -24.14 7.73 -4.10
C LYS A 56 -24.32 7.63 -2.58
N LEU A 57 -23.53 6.77 -1.94
CA LEU A 57 -23.55 6.59 -0.48
C LEU A 57 -22.74 7.66 0.26
N LYS A 58 -22.06 8.56 -0.46
CA LYS A 58 -21.16 9.57 0.11
C LYS A 58 -20.11 8.96 1.04
N LEU A 59 -19.56 7.80 0.66
CA LEU A 59 -18.43 7.23 1.38
C LEU A 59 -17.25 8.20 1.27
N THR A 60 -16.63 8.55 2.40
CA THR A 60 -15.44 9.41 2.41
C THR A 60 -14.31 8.74 1.63
N ILE A 61 -13.56 9.53 0.86
CA ILE A 61 -12.38 9.06 0.12
C ILE A 61 -11.17 9.80 0.67
N ASP A 62 -10.18 9.06 1.15
CA ASP A 62 -8.85 9.61 1.42
C ASP A 62 -8.11 9.73 0.07
N TRP A 63 -7.95 10.97 -0.40
CA TRP A 63 -7.36 11.27 -1.70
C TRP A 63 -5.83 11.27 -1.71
N ALA A 64 -5.19 11.11 -0.54
CA ALA A 64 -3.74 11.08 -0.45
C ALA A 64 -3.18 9.85 -1.19
N MET A 65 -2.25 10.10 -2.11
CA MET A 65 -1.57 9.01 -2.83
C MET A 65 -0.68 8.20 -1.85
N PRO A 66 -0.43 6.91 -2.11
CA PRO A 66 0.48 6.12 -1.26
C PRO A 66 1.84 6.81 -1.04
N GLU A 67 2.41 7.38 -2.10
CA GLU A 67 3.67 8.10 -2.07
C GLU A 67 3.59 9.38 -1.23
N GLU A 68 2.47 10.09 -1.24
CA GLU A 68 2.22 11.25 -0.39
C GLU A 68 2.16 10.86 1.10
N ILE A 69 1.50 9.74 1.42
CA ILE A 69 1.43 9.25 2.80
C ILE A 69 2.84 8.86 3.30
N VAL A 70 3.63 8.22 2.43
CA VAL A 70 5.02 7.88 2.76
C VAL A 70 5.87 9.14 2.89
N PHE A 71 5.74 10.11 1.97
CA PHE A 71 6.41 11.41 2.03
C PHE A 71 6.18 12.11 3.37
N ASN A 72 4.92 12.22 3.79
CA ASN A 72 4.54 12.81 5.08
C ASN A 72 4.97 11.99 6.32
N SER A 73 5.58 10.81 6.13
CA SER A 73 6.17 10.03 7.22
C SER A 73 7.62 10.41 7.53
N PHE A 74 8.18 11.40 6.83
CA PHE A 74 9.56 11.86 6.96
C PHE A 74 9.61 13.38 7.12
N ASP A 75 10.01 13.84 8.31
CA ASP A 75 10.06 15.27 8.68
C ASP A 75 11.12 16.04 7.86
N PHE A 76 12.01 15.34 7.14
CA PHE A 76 12.96 15.93 6.19
C PHE A 76 12.26 16.82 5.15
N PHE A 77 11.00 16.51 4.83
CA PHE A 77 10.21 17.21 3.82
C PHE A 77 9.15 18.16 4.40
N ASP A 78 9.23 18.53 5.68
CA ASP A 78 8.20 19.36 6.35
C ASP A 78 7.97 20.74 5.68
N GLU A 79 8.98 21.26 4.98
CA GLU A 79 8.90 22.53 4.24
C GLU A 79 8.46 22.36 2.78
N ASP A 80 8.34 21.12 2.30
CA ASP A 80 8.01 20.78 0.92
C ASP A 80 6.53 20.38 0.78
N GLU A 81 5.97 20.59 -0.42
CA GLU A 81 4.63 20.12 -0.77
C GLU A 81 4.72 18.96 -1.77
N PHE A 82 4.01 17.86 -1.48
CA PHE A 82 3.94 16.73 -2.40
C PHE A 82 3.06 17.07 -3.61
N GLY A 83 3.68 17.34 -4.75
CA GLY A 83 2.99 17.63 -6.00
C GLY A 83 2.65 16.36 -6.79
N ASP A 84 1.36 16.11 -7.04
CA ASP A 84 0.91 14.97 -7.86
C ASP A 84 -0.35 15.30 -8.66
N ASP A 85 -0.23 15.25 -10.00
CA ASP A 85 -1.35 15.54 -10.91
C ASP A 85 -2.28 14.33 -11.13
N ARG A 86 -1.87 13.11 -10.73
CA ARG A 86 -2.60 11.85 -10.95
C ARG A 86 -3.98 11.88 -10.32
N THR A 87 -4.10 12.54 -9.16
CA THR A 87 -5.37 12.69 -8.44
C THR A 87 -6.41 13.41 -9.30
N GLU A 88 -6.05 14.52 -9.94
CA GLU A 88 -6.97 15.26 -10.81
C GLU A 88 -7.35 14.41 -12.04
N LYS A 89 -6.36 13.74 -12.66
CA LYS A 89 -6.61 12.86 -13.81
C LYS A 89 -7.61 11.77 -13.46
N LEU A 90 -7.47 11.14 -12.29
CA LEU A 90 -8.34 10.07 -11.83
C LEU A 90 -9.77 10.57 -11.58
N ILE A 91 -9.91 11.72 -10.91
CA ILE A 91 -11.22 12.36 -10.67
C ILE A 91 -11.93 12.64 -12.00
N ASN A 92 -11.22 13.19 -12.98
CA ASN A 92 -11.75 13.44 -14.32
C ASN A 92 -12.20 12.14 -15.00
N LEU A 93 -11.40 11.08 -14.91
CA LEU A 93 -11.74 9.77 -15.46
C LEU A 93 -12.99 9.17 -14.80
N ILE A 94 -13.09 9.24 -13.47
CA ILE A 94 -14.23 8.75 -12.70
C ILE A 94 -15.50 9.50 -13.09
N ASN A 95 -15.43 10.83 -13.20
CA ASN A 95 -16.56 11.65 -13.61
C ASN A 95 -17.02 11.28 -15.03
N CYS A 96 -16.08 11.04 -15.94
CA CYS A 96 -16.38 10.54 -17.27
C CYS A 96 -17.07 9.16 -17.22
N LEU A 97 -16.52 8.21 -16.45
CA LEU A 97 -17.06 6.87 -16.26
C LEU A 97 -18.50 6.89 -15.73
N ILE A 98 -18.80 7.73 -14.75
CA ILE A 98 -20.13 7.83 -14.15
C ILE A 98 -21.15 8.34 -15.18
N ARG A 99 -20.76 9.33 -16.00
CA ARG A 99 -21.64 9.99 -16.98
C ARG A 99 -21.83 9.21 -18.28
N SER A 100 -20.87 8.38 -18.68
CA SER A 100 -20.90 7.67 -19.95
C SER A 100 -22.02 6.64 -20.03
N SER A 101 -22.74 6.54 -21.15
CA SER A 101 -23.86 5.58 -21.26
C SER A 101 -23.44 4.14 -21.54
N SER A 102 -22.22 3.93 -22.05
CA SER A 102 -21.66 2.64 -22.45
C SER A 102 -20.13 2.63 -22.38
N TYR A 103 -19.51 1.45 -22.44
CA TYR A 103 -18.06 1.34 -22.50
C TYR A 103 -17.47 2.09 -23.71
N ASN A 104 -18.10 1.99 -24.89
CA ASN A 104 -17.65 2.69 -26.09
C ASN A 104 -17.71 4.22 -25.92
N ASN A 105 -18.75 4.75 -25.27
CA ASN A 105 -18.84 6.17 -24.98
C ASN A 105 -17.74 6.61 -23.99
N TYR A 106 -17.43 5.78 -22.99
CA TYR A 106 -16.36 6.02 -22.04
C TYR A 106 -14.98 6.09 -22.70
N ILE A 107 -14.58 5.04 -23.42
CA ILE A 107 -13.25 4.96 -24.05
C ILE A 107 -13.08 5.90 -25.24
N GLY A 108 -14.18 6.31 -25.88
CA GLY A 108 -14.17 7.25 -27.00
C GLY A 108 -14.28 8.72 -26.59
N SER A 109 -14.34 9.03 -25.28
CA SER A 109 -14.47 10.40 -24.81
C SER A 109 -13.15 11.16 -24.86
N GLU A 110 -13.23 12.48 -25.07
CA GLU A 110 -12.05 13.36 -25.05
C GLU A 110 -11.32 13.30 -23.70
N ILE A 111 -12.06 13.26 -22.59
CA ILE A 111 -11.48 13.12 -21.24
C ILE A 111 -10.65 11.84 -21.14
N TYR A 112 -11.19 10.71 -21.61
CA TYR A 112 -10.48 9.44 -21.58
C TYR A 112 -9.15 9.52 -22.36
N CYS A 113 -9.17 10.14 -23.54
CA CYS A 113 -7.97 10.34 -24.35
C CYS A 113 -6.95 11.27 -23.66
N ASN A 114 -7.40 12.42 -23.18
CA ASN A 114 -6.52 13.45 -22.58
C ASN A 114 -5.93 13.03 -21.23
N GLN A 115 -6.60 12.13 -20.52
CA GLN A 115 -6.17 11.62 -19.22
C GLN A 115 -5.56 10.21 -19.31
N TYR A 116 -5.17 9.78 -20.51
CA TYR A 116 -4.50 8.50 -20.78
C TYR A 116 -5.31 7.23 -20.41
N GLY A 117 -6.58 7.40 -20.07
CA GLY A 117 -7.55 6.33 -19.88
C GLY A 117 -7.24 5.37 -18.72
N HIS A 118 -7.91 4.22 -18.71
CA HIS A 118 -7.71 3.22 -17.65
C HIS A 118 -6.37 2.48 -17.79
N ARG A 119 -5.73 2.51 -18.97
CA ARG A 119 -4.43 1.87 -19.22
C ARG A 119 -3.32 2.55 -18.43
N TYR A 120 -3.33 3.88 -18.37
CA TYR A 120 -2.39 4.63 -17.53
C TYR A 120 -2.47 4.22 -16.05
N PHE A 121 -3.68 4.14 -15.49
CA PHE A 121 -3.85 3.67 -14.11
C PHE A 121 -3.54 2.17 -13.94
N LYS A 122 -3.65 1.37 -15.01
CA LYS A 122 -3.17 -0.02 -15.01
C LYS A 122 -1.65 -0.11 -14.93
N GLU A 123 -0.94 0.77 -15.64
CA GLU A 123 0.53 0.87 -15.57
C GLU A 123 0.98 1.34 -14.19
N ILE A 124 0.30 2.34 -13.60
CA ILE A 124 0.56 2.76 -12.21
C ILE A 124 0.37 1.59 -11.24
N ASP A 125 -0.79 0.95 -11.28
CA ASP A 125 -1.13 -0.24 -10.47
C ASP A 125 -0.10 -1.38 -10.61
N ASP A 126 0.36 -1.65 -11.84
CA ASP A 126 1.43 -2.64 -12.08
C ASP A 126 2.79 -2.16 -11.55
N SER A 127 3.11 -0.87 -11.69
CA SER A 127 4.39 -0.29 -11.27
C SER A 127 4.56 -0.24 -9.76
N MET A 128 3.50 0.08 -9.00
CA MET A 128 3.53 0.05 -7.53
C MET A 128 3.91 -1.33 -7.01
N SER A 129 3.35 -2.37 -7.64
CA SER A 129 3.69 -3.76 -7.32
C SER A 129 5.16 -4.07 -7.67
N MET A 130 5.63 -3.69 -8.87
CA MET A 130 6.98 -4.05 -9.36
C MET A 130 8.12 -3.28 -8.70
N LEU A 131 8.01 -1.96 -8.56
CA LEU A 131 9.05 -1.11 -7.98
C LEU A 131 9.34 -1.52 -6.54
N PHE A 132 8.32 -1.89 -5.79
CA PHE A 132 8.48 -2.33 -4.42
C PHE A 132 9.08 -3.74 -4.32
N ILE A 133 8.68 -4.70 -5.18
CA ILE A 133 9.33 -6.02 -5.27
C ILE A 133 10.82 -5.83 -5.52
N LEU A 134 11.17 -5.05 -6.55
CA LEU A 134 12.56 -4.81 -6.93
C LEU A 134 13.34 -4.17 -5.78
N ARG A 135 12.79 -3.16 -5.11
CA ARG A 135 13.45 -2.48 -3.99
C ARG A 135 13.56 -3.35 -2.75
N SER A 136 12.58 -4.21 -2.48
CA SER A 136 12.65 -5.19 -1.40
C SER A 136 13.71 -6.24 -1.70
N GLU A 137 13.75 -6.77 -2.92
CA GLU A 137 14.79 -7.70 -3.35
C GLU A 137 16.17 -7.07 -3.28
N LEU A 138 16.32 -5.81 -3.71
CA LEU A 138 17.55 -5.03 -3.58
C LEU A 138 17.91 -4.79 -2.11
N ALA A 139 16.97 -4.45 -1.23
CA ALA A 139 17.22 -4.29 0.20
C ALA A 139 17.61 -5.62 0.86
N ILE A 140 16.98 -6.72 0.47
CA ILE A 140 17.33 -8.08 0.92
C ILE A 140 18.72 -8.48 0.40
N HIS A 141 19.02 -8.17 -0.86
CA HIS A 141 20.34 -8.42 -1.45
C HIS A 141 21.41 -7.55 -0.83
N ALA A 142 21.15 -6.26 -0.58
CA ALA A 142 22.03 -5.35 0.11
C ALA A 142 22.26 -5.80 1.54
N MET A 143 21.21 -6.22 2.25
CA MET A 143 21.32 -6.81 3.57
C MET A 143 22.17 -8.08 3.54
N LYS A 144 21.86 -9.05 2.67
CA LYS A 144 22.71 -10.24 2.49
C LYS A 144 24.15 -9.87 2.14
N HIS A 145 24.35 -8.87 1.29
CA HIS A 145 25.65 -8.42 0.86
C HIS A 145 26.42 -7.81 2.03
N SER A 146 25.88 -6.80 2.73
CA SER A 146 26.43 -6.24 3.97
C SER A 146 26.69 -7.31 5.02
N LEU A 147 25.80 -8.30 5.12
CA LEU A 147 25.95 -9.46 5.99
C LEU A 147 27.09 -10.41 5.56
N THR A 148 27.51 -10.37 4.31
CA THR A 148 28.58 -11.22 3.75
C THR A 148 29.90 -10.50 3.54
N THR A 149 29.90 -9.18 3.36
CA THR A 149 31.13 -8.39 3.13
C THR A 149 31.82 -7.96 4.40
N ASP A 150 31.11 -7.80 5.51
CA ASP A 150 31.71 -7.39 6.81
C ASP A 150 31.79 -8.53 7.84
N ILE A 151 31.39 -9.75 7.47
CA ILE A 151 31.32 -10.87 8.41
C ILE A 151 32.00 -12.11 7.85
N SER A 152 33.12 -12.48 8.48
CA SER A 152 33.61 -13.85 8.45
C SER A 152 32.59 -14.78 9.13
N GLY A 153 31.66 -15.36 8.36
CA GLY A 153 30.87 -16.52 8.78
C GLY A 153 29.41 -16.29 9.22
N ASN A 154 28.58 -15.60 8.42
CA ASN A 154 27.12 -15.54 8.60
C ASN A 154 26.64 -15.06 9.98
N THR A 155 27.35 -14.13 10.61
CA THR A 155 27.14 -13.74 12.02
C THR A 155 26.86 -12.25 12.22
N ILE A 156 25.67 -11.86 12.66
CA ILE A 156 25.33 -10.45 12.95
C ILE A 156 25.80 -10.06 14.34
N MET A 157 26.44 -8.89 14.47
CA MET A 157 26.78 -8.30 15.76
C MET A 157 25.75 -7.22 16.13
N VAL A 158 25.18 -7.32 17.33
CA VAL A 158 24.33 -6.28 17.92
C VAL A 158 24.87 -5.97 19.31
N GLY A 159 25.55 -4.82 19.44
CA GLY A 159 26.37 -4.52 20.61
C GLY A 159 27.48 -5.57 20.78
N ASP A 160 27.53 -6.20 21.96
CA ASP A 160 28.50 -7.26 22.28
C ASP A 160 27.98 -8.67 21.96
N GLN A 161 26.76 -8.80 21.43
CA GLN A 161 26.14 -10.09 21.14
C GLN A 161 26.31 -10.47 19.67
N SER A 162 26.47 -11.78 19.46
CA SER A 162 26.79 -12.39 18.18
C SER A 162 25.71 -13.40 17.81
N TYR A 163 25.12 -13.25 16.62
CA TYR A 163 23.99 -14.02 16.14
C TYR A 163 24.36 -14.76 14.86
N LEU A 164 24.42 -16.09 14.90
CA LEU A 164 24.62 -16.90 13.69
C LEU A 164 23.32 -16.96 12.87
N ILE A 165 23.38 -16.53 11.61
CA ILE A 165 22.28 -16.42 10.64
C ILE A 165 22.56 -17.31 9.43
N ASP A 166 22.85 -18.58 9.70
CA ASP A 166 23.21 -19.59 8.69
C ASP A 166 22.00 -20.34 8.12
N THR A 167 20.83 -20.17 8.75
CA THR A 167 19.56 -20.79 8.33
C THR A 167 18.45 -19.75 8.25
N ALA A 168 17.44 -20.05 7.44
CA ALA A 168 16.23 -19.23 7.37
C ALA A 168 15.52 -19.11 8.74
N LYS A 169 15.55 -20.18 9.55
CA LYS A 169 15.01 -20.13 10.91
C LYS A 169 15.81 -19.17 11.78
N ALA A 170 17.13 -19.22 11.75
CA ALA A 170 17.97 -18.30 12.53
C ALA A 170 17.77 -16.84 12.12
N LEU A 171 17.59 -16.56 10.83
CA LEU A 171 17.20 -15.24 10.34
C LEU A 171 15.84 -14.79 10.87
N SER A 172 14.85 -15.69 10.88
CA SER A 172 13.52 -15.42 11.45
C SER A 172 13.63 -15.12 12.94
N ASP A 173 14.29 -15.99 13.70
CA ASP A 173 14.48 -15.86 15.14
C ASP A 173 15.19 -14.53 15.48
N PHE A 174 16.18 -14.13 14.67
CA PHE A 174 16.89 -12.87 14.82
C PHE A 174 15.97 -11.66 14.69
N PHE A 175 15.14 -11.60 13.64
CA PHE A 175 14.22 -10.47 13.45
C PHE A 175 13.01 -10.50 14.39
N GLU A 176 12.67 -11.66 14.96
CA GLU A 176 11.72 -11.73 16.07
C GLU A 176 12.32 -11.14 17.35
N LEU A 177 13.62 -11.35 17.60
CA LEU A 177 14.34 -10.78 18.74
C LEU A 177 14.67 -9.28 18.56
N HIS A 178 14.94 -8.86 17.32
CA HIS A 178 15.34 -7.51 16.92
C HIS A 178 14.36 -6.89 15.91
N PRO A 179 13.08 -6.68 16.28
CA PRO A 179 12.08 -6.14 15.37
C PRO A 179 12.44 -4.74 14.84
N GLU A 180 13.18 -3.94 15.62
CA GLU A 180 13.68 -2.63 15.24
C GLU A 180 14.59 -2.67 14.01
N MET A 181 15.41 -3.72 13.87
CA MET A 181 16.30 -3.85 12.71
C MET A 181 15.49 -4.13 11.45
N ASN A 182 14.48 -5.00 11.54
CA ASN A 182 13.58 -5.28 10.43
C ASN A 182 12.79 -4.03 9.99
N ARG A 183 12.31 -3.26 10.97
CA ARG A 183 11.66 -1.96 10.72
C ARG A 183 12.62 -1.00 10.01
N ALA A 184 13.85 -0.87 10.50
CA ALA A 184 14.86 0.01 9.91
C ALA A 184 15.13 -0.31 8.44
N ILE A 185 15.17 -1.58 8.06
CA ILE A 185 15.31 -2.00 6.65
C ILE A 185 14.15 -1.48 5.80
N THR A 186 12.92 -1.59 6.32
CA THR A 186 11.73 -1.14 5.61
C THR A 186 11.69 0.38 5.49
N ILE A 187 12.00 1.11 6.58
CA ILE A 187 12.08 2.58 6.60
C ILE A 187 13.15 3.08 5.62
N ASN A 188 14.33 2.44 5.61
CA ASN A 188 15.39 2.76 4.65
C ASN A 188 14.94 2.52 3.20
N GLY A 189 14.16 1.47 2.94
CA GLY A 189 13.55 1.23 1.63
C GLY A 189 12.58 2.33 1.21
N LEU A 190 11.79 2.86 2.14
CA LEU A 190 10.88 3.98 1.90
C LEU A 190 11.64 5.30 1.67
N ALA A 191 12.69 5.58 2.44
CA ALA A 191 13.54 6.75 2.25
C ALA A 191 14.22 6.74 0.87
N ASN A 192 14.79 5.60 0.46
CA ASN A 192 15.36 5.42 -0.89
C ASN A 192 14.30 5.61 -1.98
N MET A 193 13.09 5.10 -1.76
CA MET A 193 11.98 5.32 -2.68
C MET A 193 11.70 6.82 -2.88
N LEU A 194 11.68 7.62 -1.82
CA LEU A 194 11.42 9.06 -1.91
C LEU A 194 12.55 9.79 -2.65
N ILE A 195 13.80 9.51 -2.32
CA ILE A 195 14.97 10.11 -3.00
C ILE A 195 14.93 9.84 -4.52
N ASP A 196 14.69 8.60 -4.91
CA ASP A 196 14.58 8.22 -6.32
C ASP A 196 13.39 8.89 -7.02
N THR A 197 12.24 8.94 -6.35
CA THR A 197 10.97 9.44 -6.93
C THR A 197 11.01 10.95 -7.12
N LEU A 198 11.57 11.66 -6.14
CA LEU A 198 11.74 13.12 -6.15
C LEU A 198 13.00 13.55 -6.90
N ARG A 199 13.85 12.60 -7.32
CA ARG A 199 15.12 12.82 -8.02
C ARG A 199 16.03 13.80 -7.27
N LEU A 200 16.13 13.61 -5.95
CA LEU A 200 16.94 14.47 -5.10
C LEU A 200 18.41 14.16 -5.33
N GLU A 201 19.14 15.17 -5.82
CA GLU A 201 20.58 15.09 -5.97
C GLU A 201 21.26 15.59 -4.69
N ASN A 202 22.34 14.93 -4.26
CA ASN A 202 23.17 15.32 -3.11
C ASN A 202 22.46 15.28 -1.74
N VAL A 203 21.37 14.53 -1.61
CA VAL A 203 20.75 14.24 -0.30
C VAL A 203 21.35 12.94 0.25
N ALA A 204 21.82 12.97 1.50
CA ALA A 204 22.25 11.77 2.20
C ALA A 204 21.02 10.94 2.59
N ILE A 205 21.06 9.63 2.32
CA ILE A 205 19.96 8.72 2.67
C ILE A 205 19.74 8.68 4.19
N GLU A 206 20.82 8.86 4.96
CA GLU A 206 20.82 8.90 6.40
C GLU A 206 19.95 10.04 6.95
N ASP A 207 20.06 11.24 6.37
CA ASP A 207 19.27 12.41 6.79
C ASP A 207 17.75 12.15 6.60
N VAL A 208 17.39 11.55 5.47
CA VAL A 208 15.99 11.19 5.20
C VAL A 208 15.56 10.06 6.13
N PHE A 209 16.36 9.00 6.27
CA PHE A 209 16.05 7.86 7.14
C PHE A 209 15.83 8.28 8.61
N GLU A 210 16.70 9.13 9.16
CA GLU A 210 16.63 9.60 10.55
C GLU A 210 15.42 10.52 10.81
N SER A 211 14.86 11.13 9.76
CA SER A 211 13.67 11.99 9.86
C SER A 211 12.34 11.22 9.95
N TYR A 212 12.36 9.89 9.95
CA TYR A 212 11.14 9.09 10.01
C TYR A 212 10.35 9.34 11.31
N ASN A 213 9.09 9.76 11.17
CA ASN A 213 8.26 10.26 12.27
C ASN A 213 7.23 9.24 12.82
N GLY A 214 7.17 8.03 12.25
CA GLY A 214 6.28 6.95 12.71
C GLY A 214 4.82 7.06 12.26
N LEU A 215 4.46 7.99 11.36
CA LEU A 215 3.09 8.14 10.84
C LEU A 215 2.53 6.85 10.20
N THR A 216 3.42 6.01 9.67
CA THR A 216 3.11 4.78 8.93
C THR A 216 3.58 3.51 9.64
N ASP A 217 3.80 3.55 10.96
CA ASP A 217 4.30 2.40 11.74
C ASP A 217 3.52 1.10 11.53
N MET A 218 2.18 1.16 11.45
CA MET A 218 1.35 -0.02 11.15
C MET A 218 1.70 -0.66 9.80
N TYR A 219 1.97 0.16 8.79
CA TYR A 219 2.40 -0.32 7.48
C TYR A 219 3.82 -0.90 7.59
N VAL A 220 4.76 -0.17 8.20
CA VAL A 220 6.15 -0.64 8.39
C VAL A 220 6.15 -1.99 9.10
N ASP A 221 5.47 -2.13 10.23
CA ASP A 221 5.42 -3.38 10.99
C ASP A 221 4.85 -4.56 10.20
N ALA A 222 3.73 -4.34 9.49
CA ALA A 222 3.10 -5.38 8.67
C ALA A 222 4.00 -5.78 7.50
N MET A 223 4.62 -4.78 6.86
CA MET A 223 5.49 -4.93 5.71
C MET A 223 6.78 -5.67 6.06
N SER A 224 7.45 -5.25 7.13
CA SER A 224 8.66 -5.88 7.66
C SER A 224 8.42 -7.36 7.98
N LYS A 225 7.31 -7.70 8.65
CA LYS A 225 6.96 -9.09 8.96
C LYS A 225 6.70 -9.91 7.70
N TYR A 226 5.98 -9.34 6.73
CA TYR A 226 5.71 -10.01 5.46
C TYR A 226 6.99 -10.31 4.68
N CYS A 227 7.91 -9.35 4.57
CA CYS A 227 9.18 -9.54 3.89
C CYS A 227 10.02 -10.65 4.53
N ILE A 228 10.16 -10.67 5.87
CA ILE A 228 10.89 -11.73 6.57
C ILE A 228 10.23 -13.08 6.38
N TYR A 229 8.90 -13.16 6.46
CA TYR A 229 8.18 -14.41 6.19
C TYR A 229 8.54 -14.96 4.80
N LYS A 230 8.48 -14.12 3.75
CA LYS A 230 8.80 -14.54 2.38
C LYS A 230 10.24 -14.99 2.21
N ILE A 231 11.21 -14.24 2.78
CA ILE A 231 12.63 -14.61 2.73
C ILE A 231 12.89 -15.96 3.40
N THR A 232 12.34 -16.15 4.60
CA THR A 232 12.60 -17.32 5.44
C THR A 232 11.92 -18.59 4.91
N HIS A 233 10.86 -18.44 4.13
CA HIS A 233 10.18 -19.57 3.49
C HIS A 233 10.64 -19.82 2.04
N HIS A 234 11.64 -19.06 1.55
CA HIS A 234 12.09 -19.08 0.16
C HIS A 234 10.94 -18.85 -0.84
N GLU A 235 9.94 -18.08 -0.44
CA GLU A 235 8.81 -17.73 -1.27
C GLU A 235 9.08 -16.40 -1.97
N THR A 236 8.73 -16.32 -3.24
CA THR A 236 8.60 -15.02 -3.89
C THR A 236 7.29 -14.37 -3.43
N PRO A 237 7.29 -13.07 -3.14
CA PRO A 237 6.06 -12.34 -2.94
C PRO A 237 5.11 -12.51 -4.14
N ALA A 238 3.81 -12.69 -3.91
CA ALA A 238 2.89 -12.69 -5.03
C ALA A 238 2.75 -11.25 -5.56
N LYS A 239 2.48 -11.11 -6.86
CA LYS A 239 2.36 -9.81 -7.54
C LYS A 239 1.42 -8.84 -6.79
N ASN A 240 0.33 -9.36 -6.23
CA ASN A 240 -0.71 -8.54 -5.62
C ASN A 240 -0.50 -8.28 -4.12
N ASP A 241 0.25 -9.13 -3.41
CA ASP A 241 0.41 -9.03 -1.95
C ASP A 241 0.96 -7.65 -1.53
N PHE A 242 1.85 -7.07 -2.35
CA PHE A 242 2.40 -5.73 -2.12
C PHE A 242 1.39 -4.61 -2.34
N SER A 243 0.60 -4.67 -3.42
CA SER A 243 -0.50 -3.72 -3.66
C SER A 243 -1.49 -3.79 -2.51
N ASP A 244 -1.82 -5.00 -2.08
CA ASP A 244 -2.73 -5.24 -0.97
C ASP A 244 -2.16 -4.62 0.33
N LEU A 245 -0.90 -4.88 0.69
CA LEU A 245 -0.28 -4.26 1.88
C LEU A 245 -0.18 -2.73 1.80
N THR A 246 -0.14 -2.13 0.61
CA THR A 246 -0.12 -0.67 0.44
C THR A 246 -1.41 -0.03 0.99
N HIS A 247 -2.52 -0.75 1.00
CA HIS A 247 -3.75 -0.29 1.65
C HIS A 247 -3.58 0.03 3.15
N ILE A 248 -2.58 -0.57 3.82
CA ILE A 248 -2.32 -0.33 5.25
C ILE A 248 -1.86 1.10 5.52
N LEU A 249 -1.27 1.80 4.54
CA LEU A 249 -0.88 3.22 4.67
C LEU A 249 -2.07 4.10 5.08
N TYR A 250 -3.27 3.78 4.62
CA TYR A 250 -4.50 4.51 4.95
C TYR A 250 -4.97 4.30 6.39
N MET A 251 -4.36 3.39 7.14
CA MET A 251 -4.60 3.23 8.57
C MET A 251 -3.91 4.32 9.39
N LYS A 252 -2.88 5.00 8.86
CA LYS A 252 -2.18 6.17 9.47
C LYS A 252 -1.89 5.99 10.97
N ASN A 253 -1.40 4.79 11.33
CA ASN A 253 -1.12 4.36 12.70
C ASN A 253 -2.28 4.56 13.72
N SER A 254 -3.53 4.64 13.25
CA SER A 254 -4.68 5.01 14.08
C SER A 254 -5.32 3.78 14.72
N THR A 255 -5.27 3.69 16.04
CA THR A 255 -5.87 2.57 16.81
C THR A 255 -7.39 2.50 16.72
N ILE A 256 -8.05 3.62 16.38
CA ILE A 256 -9.51 3.72 16.20
C ILE A 256 -9.96 3.35 14.78
N ARG A 257 -9.03 3.08 13.86
CA ARG A 257 -9.33 2.61 12.50
C ARG A 257 -9.32 1.09 12.46
N LYS A 258 -10.26 0.50 11.72
CA LYS A 258 -10.29 -0.92 11.37
C LYS A 258 -10.37 -1.07 9.86
N MET A 259 -9.52 -1.90 9.30
CA MET A 259 -9.61 -2.33 7.90
C MET A 259 -10.73 -3.36 7.77
N VAL A 260 -11.61 -3.14 6.81
CA VAL A 260 -12.64 -4.10 6.41
C VAL A 260 -12.05 -4.90 5.27
N SER A 261 -11.72 -6.17 5.53
CA SER A 261 -11.24 -7.09 4.50
C SER A 261 -11.50 -8.53 4.87
N ASP A 262 -11.74 -9.36 3.86
CA ASP A 262 -11.81 -10.81 4.02
C ASP A 262 -10.47 -11.50 3.65
N ASP A 263 -9.47 -10.75 3.20
CA ASP A 263 -8.16 -11.28 2.81
C ASP A 263 -7.40 -11.87 4.00
N SER A 264 -6.79 -13.05 3.81
CA SER A 264 -5.95 -13.70 4.80
C SER A 264 -4.66 -12.93 5.09
N LEU A 265 -4.16 -12.16 4.14
CA LEU A 265 -2.95 -11.35 4.27
C LEU A 265 -3.12 -10.35 5.42
N PHE A 266 -4.19 -9.54 5.38
CA PHE A 266 -4.45 -8.57 6.45
C PHE A 266 -4.76 -9.26 7.78
N LYS A 267 -5.50 -10.37 7.80
CA LYS A 267 -5.76 -11.11 9.05
C LYS A 267 -4.47 -11.59 9.72
N THR A 268 -3.48 -11.95 8.92
CA THR A 268 -2.17 -12.41 9.41
C THR A 268 -1.36 -11.27 10.01
N TYR A 269 -1.25 -10.14 9.29
CA TYR A 269 -0.31 -9.07 9.63
C TYR A 269 -0.92 -7.91 10.43
N LEU A 270 -2.23 -7.68 10.32
CA LEU A 270 -2.95 -6.61 11.01
C LEU A 270 -3.89 -7.09 12.13
N LYS A 271 -4.08 -8.41 12.30
CA LYS A 271 -4.86 -9.07 13.37
C LYS A 271 -6.03 -8.23 13.91
N GLU A 272 -5.82 -7.56 15.06
CA GLU A 272 -6.85 -6.80 15.77
C GLU A 272 -7.40 -5.61 14.98
N HIS A 273 -6.69 -5.14 13.96
CA HIS A 273 -7.09 -4.03 13.10
C HIS A 273 -7.93 -4.44 11.91
N VAL A 274 -8.29 -5.72 11.75
CA VAL A 274 -9.08 -6.22 10.62
C VAL A 274 -10.44 -6.75 11.07
N VAL A 275 -11.48 -6.38 10.34
CA VAL A 275 -12.83 -6.93 10.48
C VAL A 275 -13.30 -7.49 9.15
N SER A 276 -14.02 -8.62 9.18
CA SER A 276 -14.58 -9.22 7.97
C SER A 276 -15.76 -8.39 7.45
N VAL A 277 -16.01 -8.44 6.15
CA VAL A 277 -17.22 -7.82 5.58
C VAL A 277 -18.46 -8.47 6.19
N ALA A 278 -18.41 -9.79 6.44
CA ALA A 278 -19.51 -10.53 7.05
C ALA A 278 -19.88 -10.03 8.45
N HIS A 279 -18.90 -9.58 9.24
CA HIS A 279 -19.12 -9.02 10.56
C HIS A 279 -19.93 -7.71 10.52
N LEU A 280 -19.81 -6.95 9.43
CA LEU A 280 -20.48 -5.67 9.23
C LEU A 280 -21.80 -5.77 8.46
N LYS A 281 -22.20 -6.96 7.97
CA LYS A 281 -23.44 -7.09 7.20
C LYS A 281 -24.66 -6.96 8.12
N LEU A 282 -25.74 -6.40 7.57
CA LEU A 282 -27.07 -6.55 8.16
C LEU A 282 -27.33 -8.04 8.40
N LYS A 283 -27.66 -8.41 9.64
CA LYS A 283 -28.28 -9.72 9.90
C LYS A 283 -29.64 -9.68 9.20
N ASN A 284 -29.74 -10.39 8.08
CA ASN A 284 -31.01 -10.59 7.40
C ASN A 284 -32.02 -11.29 8.32
#